data_AF-A0A2D4N7H1-F1
#
_entry.id   AF-A0A2D4N7H1-F1
#
_cell.length_a   1.000
_cell.length_b   1.000
_cell.length_c   1.000
_cell.angle_alpha   90.00
_cell.angle_beta   90.00
_cell.angle_gamma   90.00
#
_symmetry.space_group_name_H-M   'P 1'
#
loop_
_entity.id
_entity.type
_entity.pdbx_description
1 polymer ?
#
loop_
_entity_poly.entity_id
_entity_poly.type
_entity_poly.pdbx_seq_one_letter_code
_entity_poly.pdbx_strand_id
1 'polypeptide(L)'
;NSANKYYRNKRAVQGDRLSAITMTLQYGSESDEDAVLAAATRYEEGESEAESIASFMDTSNPLYQLYDTVRNCRNNQGQLISEPFFHLPSKKKYPDYYQQIKMPISLQQIRTKLKNHEYETLDHLECDLNLMFENAKRYNVPNSAIYKRVLKLQQVMQAKKKELARRDEIEDGDSMISSATSDAGSSKRKSKKNIKKQRMKILYNVVLEAREPGTGRRLCELFMVKPSKKDYPDYYKIILEPMDLKIIEHNIRSDKYAGEEAMIEDMRLMFRNARHYNEEGSQVYNDAHILEKILKEKRK
;
A
#
# COMPACT_ATOMS: atom_id res chain seq x y z
N ASN A 1 60.04 -13.53 44.93
CA ASN A 1 59.18 -12.40 45.33
C ASN A 1 58.57 -11.74 44.10
N SER A 2 57.24 -11.78 44.07
CA SER A 2 56.30 -10.83 43.47
C SER A 2 56.13 -10.74 41.94
N ALA A 3 54.86 -10.96 41.57
CA ALA A 3 54.24 -10.96 40.26
C ALA A 3 53.59 -9.60 39.90
N ASN A 4 53.35 -9.37 38.60
CA ASN A 4 52.11 -8.83 37.97
C ASN A 4 52.43 -8.44 36.50
N LYS A 5 51.90 -9.07 35.44
CA LYS A 5 50.53 -9.13 34.85
C LYS A 5 50.16 -7.94 33.92
N TYR A 6 50.04 -8.28 32.62
CA TYR A 6 49.22 -7.71 31.50
C TYR A 6 49.50 -6.24 31.06
N TYR A 7 49.58 -5.86 29.78
CA TYR A 7 48.67 -6.10 28.65
C TYR A 7 49.37 -5.96 27.27
N ARG A 8 48.83 -6.70 26.31
CA ARG A 8 49.16 -6.77 24.88
C ARG A 8 48.42 -5.66 24.12
N ASN A 9 49.10 -4.85 23.30
CA ASN A 9 48.42 -3.95 22.35
C ASN A 9 48.86 -4.27 20.92
N LYS A 10 47.98 -4.96 20.18
CA LYS A 10 48.12 -5.23 18.75
C LYS A 10 47.71 -3.97 17.99
N ARG A 11 48.60 -3.47 17.14
CA ARG A 11 48.33 -2.41 16.16
C ARG A 11 47.15 -2.81 15.27
N ALA A 12 46.09 -2.02 15.29
CA ALA A 12 45.02 -2.09 14.30
C ALA A 12 45.49 -1.38 13.03
N VAL A 13 45.50 -2.12 11.92
CA VAL A 13 45.83 -1.63 10.59
C VAL A 13 44.71 -0.70 10.12
N GLN A 14 45.12 0.52 9.78
CA GLN A 14 44.30 1.54 9.14
C GLN A 14 44.08 1.11 7.69
N GLY A 15 42.91 0.57 7.38
CA GLY A 15 42.50 0.17 6.04
C GLY A 15 41.56 1.21 5.43
N ASP A 16 42.03 1.87 4.38
CA ASP A 16 41.33 2.56 3.29
C ASP A 16 39.87 2.99 3.48
N ARG A 17 39.67 4.29 3.70
CA ARG A 17 38.40 5.02 3.53
C ARG A 17 38.25 5.63 2.13
N LEU A 18 38.88 5.05 1.10
CA LEU A 18 38.98 5.66 -0.24
C LEU A 18 37.85 5.27 -1.22
N SER A 19 36.96 4.32 -0.90
CA SER A 19 35.97 3.83 -1.90
C SER A 19 34.64 4.60 -1.97
N ALA A 20 34.30 5.41 -0.96
CA ALA A 20 32.99 6.09 -0.90
C ALA A 20 32.89 7.40 -1.72
N ILE A 21 34.01 7.91 -2.24
CA ILE A 21 34.05 9.17 -3.01
C ILE A 21 33.45 8.99 -4.42
N THR A 22 33.56 7.80 -5.01
CA THR A 22 33.27 7.59 -6.44
C THR A 22 31.78 7.68 -6.80
N MET A 23 30.86 7.25 -5.91
CA MET A 23 29.42 7.35 -6.22
C MET A 23 28.87 8.78 -6.07
N THR A 24 29.59 9.67 -5.37
CA THR A 24 29.20 11.08 -5.20
C THR A 24 29.56 11.92 -6.43
N LEU A 25 30.61 11.56 -7.16
CA LEU A 25 31.09 12.33 -8.32
C LEU A 25 30.12 12.29 -9.51
N GLN A 26 29.41 11.18 -9.71
CA GLN A 26 28.46 11.03 -10.82
C GLN A 26 27.14 11.81 -10.66
N TYR A 27 26.90 12.38 -9.47
CA TYR A 27 25.77 13.28 -9.21
C TYR A 27 26.22 14.68 -8.77
N GLY A 28 27.53 14.95 -8.81
CA GLY A 28 28.15 16.15 -8.27
C GLY A 28 28.87 17.04 -9.27
N SER A 29 29.03 16.63 -10.54
CA SER A 29 29.64 17.46 -11.59
C SER A 29 29.43 16.79 -12.95
N GLU A 30 28.34 17.09 -13.66
CA GLU A 30 28.23 16.77 -15.09
C GLU A 30 27.58 17.98 -15.79
N SER A 31 28.28 18.49 -16.80
CA SER A 31 27.90 19.63 -17.64
C SER A 31 26.49 19.49 -18.20
N ASP A 32 25.78 20.62 -18.26
CA ASP A 32 24.32 20.76 -18.43
C ASP A 32 23.70 20.12 -19.70
N GLU A 33 24.48 19.57 -20.63
CA GLU A 33 23.96 19.08 -21.92
C GLU A 33 23.74 17.56 -21.95
N ASP A 34 24.65 16.75 -21.38
CA ASP A 34 24.52 15.27 -21.35
C ASP A 34 23.54 14.78 -20.27
N ALA A 35 23.41 15.53 -19.16
CA ALA A 35 22.48 15.23 -18.07
C ALA A 35 21.01 15.39 -18.52
N VAL A 36 20.73 16.30 -19.46
CA VAL A 36 19.37 16.58 -19.94
C VAL A 36 18.88 15.47 -20.88
N LEU A 37 19.74 14.91 -21.72
CA LEU A 37 19.38 13.80 -22.61
C LEU A 37 19.19 12.48 -21.85
N ALA A 38 20.06 12.20 -20.87
CA ALA A 38 19.91 11.07 -19.96
C ALA A 38 18.71 11.23 -19.01
N ALA A 39 18.41 12.45 -18.56
CA ALA A 39 17.21 12.74 -17.79
C ALA A 39 15.96 12.58 -18.65
N ALA A 40 15.91 13.11 -19.87
CA ALA A 40 14.75 12.99 -20.77
C ALA A 40 14.40 11.52 -21.08
N THR A 41 15.41 10.70 -21.38
CA THR A 41 15.21 9.26 -21.67
C THR A 41 14.73 8.48 -20.44
N ARG A 42 15.19 8.85 -19.23
CA ARG A 42 14.74 8.23 -17.96
C ARG A 42 13.41 8.78 -17.44
N TYR A 43 13.06 10.01 -17.80
CA TYR A 43 11.77 10.63 -17.47
C TYR A 43 10.64 9.97 -18.26
N GLU A 44 10.83 9.66 -19.54
CA GLU A 44 9.83 8.95 -20.35
C GLU A 44 9.56 7.52 -19.83
N GLU A 45 10.59 6.74 -19.49
CA GLU A 45 10.41 5.40 -18.90
C GLU A 45 9.73 5.46 -17.52
N GLY A 46 10.06 6.46 -16.70
CA GLY A 46 9.54 6.63 -15.34
C GLY A 46 8.08 7.09 -15.28
N GLU A 47 7.62 7.88 -16.25
CA GLU A 47 6.22 8.30 -16.40
C GLU A 47 5.38 7.23 -17.11
N SER A 48 5.92 6.59 -18.17
CA SER A 48 5.26 5.48 -18.87
C SER A 48 4.98 4.28 -17.95
N GLU A 49 5.92 3.90 -17.08
CA GLU A 49 5.67 2.88 -16.06
C GLU A 49 4.67 3.37 -15.01
N ALA A 50 4.80 4.61 -14.52
CA ALA A 50 3.92 5.14 -13.47
C ALA A 50 2.44 5.23 -13.94
N GLU A 51 2.20 5.67 -15.17
CA GLU A 51 0.87 5.74 -15.78
C GLU A 51 0.29 4.36 -16.07
N SER A 52 1.09 3.40 -16.54
CA SER A 52 0.61 2.01 -16.73
C SER A 52 0.27 1.31 -15.40
N ILE A 53 0.81 1.78 -14.26
CA ILE A 53 0.73 1.08 -12.97
C ILE A 53 -0.33 1.68 -12.03
N ALA A 54 -0.62 2.98 -12.13
CA ALA A 54 -1.82 3.57 -11.50
C ALA A 54 -3.11 2.87 -11.97
N SER A 55 -3.08 2.26 -13.15
CA SER A 55 -4.18 1.49 -13.74
C SER A 55 -4.43 0.10 -13.10
N PHE A 56 -3.50 -0.46 -12.30
CA PHE A 56 -3.60 -1.85 -11.82
C PHE A 56 -3.57 -2.01 -10.29
N MET A 57 -3.05 -1.04 -9.55
CA MET A 57 -2.97 -1.11 -8.08
C MET A 57 -4.06 -0.23 -7.45
N ASP A 58 -4.80 -0.77 -6.48
CA ASP A 58 -5.79 -0.01 -5.71
C ASP A 58 -5.10 1.15 -4.99
N THR A 59 -5.30 2.38 -5.47
CA THR A 59 -4.73 3.61 -4.92
C THR A 59 -5.19 3.87 -3.48
N SER A 60 -6.22 3.16 -3.01
CA SER A 60 -6.70 3.20 -1.63
C SER A 60 -6.00 2.19 -0.70
N ASN A 61 -5.17 1.28 -1.21
CA ASN A 61 -4.41 0.33 -0.39
C ASN A 61 -3.35 1.08 0.46
N PRO A 62 -3.35 0.94 1.81
CA PRO A 62 -2.38 1.63 2.67
C PRO A 62 -0.93 1.25 2.38
N LEU A 63 -0.64 0.00 2.00
CA LEU A 63 0.70 -0.45 1.60
C LEU A 63 1.16 0.29 0.34
N TYR A 64 0.28 0.40 -0.66
CA TYR A 64 0.57 1.15 -1.88
C TYR A 64 0.75 2.64 -1.60
N GLN A 65 -0.11 3.24 -0.79
CA GLN A 65 0.02 4.66 -0.41
C GLN A 65 1.35 4.95 0.29
N LEU A 66 1.82 4.07 1.19
CA LEU A 66 3.11 4.23 1.84
C LEU A 66 4.27 4.12 0.84
N TYR A 67 4.27 3.09 0.00
CA TYR A 67 5.27 2.90 -1.05
C TYR A 67 5.32 4.09 -2.02
N ASP A 68 4.16 4.50 -2.55
CA ASP A 68 4.04 5.57 -3.53
C ASP A 68 4.51 6.91 -2.97
N THR A 69 4.21 7.20 -1.70
CA THR A 69 4.69 8.41 -1.01
C THR A 69 6.22 8.46 -0.95
N VAL A 70 6.88 7.33 -0.70
CA VAL A 70 8.36 7.26 -0.70
C VAL A 70 8.90 7.36 -2.13
N ARG A 71 8.32 6.62 -3.08
CA ARG A 71 8.76 6.60 -4.49
C ARG A 71 8.64 7.97 -5.15
N ASN A 72 7.58 8.72 -4.90
CA ASN A 72 7.31 9.99 -5.57
C ASN A 72 7.76 11.21 -4.76
N CYS A 73 8.57 11.01 -3.71
CA CYS A 73 9.05 12.10 -2.87
C CYS A 73 9.96 13.05 -3.67
N ARG A 74 9.62 14.34 -3.66
CA ARG A 74 10.35 15.42 -4.34
C ARG A 74 10.92 16.42 -3.34
N ASN A 75 12.05 17.04 -3.68
CA ASN A 75 12.57 18.19 -2.95
C ASN A 75 11.88 19.50 -3.40
N ASN A 76 12.28 20.63 -2.79
CA ASN A 76 11.71 21.95 -3.11
C ASN A 76 11.98 22.42 -4.55
N GLN A 77 12.92 21.77 -5.26
CA GLN A 77 13.23 22.02 -6.67
C GLN A 77 12.45 21.07 -7.60
N GLY A 78 11.54 20.26 -7.06
CA GLY A 78 10.76 19.28 -7.82
C GLY A 78 11.53 18.00 -8.19
N GLN A 79 12.79 17.86 -7.79
CA GLN A 79 13.60 16.68 -8.11
C GLN A 79 13.20 15.49 -7.25
N LEU A 80 13.07 14.31 -7.87
CA LEU A 80 12.83 13.06 -7.15
C LEU A 80 14.04 12.70 -6.29
N ILE A 81 13.87 12.73 -4.98
CA ILE A 81 14.96 12.37 -4.06
C ILE A 81 15.15 10.86 -3.96
N SER A 82 14.13 10.09 -4.37
CA SER A 82 14.05 8.63 -4.40
C SER A 82 14.73 7.98 -5.61
N GLU A 83 15.04 8.75 -6.66
CA GLU A 83 15.59 8.25 -7.93
C GLU A 83 16.83 7.34 -7.78
N PRO A 84 17.83 7.66 -6.93
CA PRO A 84 19.00 6.79 -6.73
C PRO A 84 18.69 5.41 -6.13
N PHE A 85 17.48 5.21 -5.59
CA PHE A 85 17.07 3.98 -4.93
C PHE A 85 16.16 3.11 -5.80
N PHE A 86 15.87 3.52 -7.04
CA PHE A 86 14.99 2.78 -7.95
C PHE A 86 15.57 1.41 -8.30
N HIS A 87 16.87 1.37 -8.57
CA HIS A 87 17.60 0.15 -8.93
C HIS A 87 18.81 -0.06 -8.01
N LEU A 88 19.28 -1.30 -7.93
CA LEU A 88 20.53 -1.61 -7.23
C LEU A 88 21.74 -0.98 -7.95
N PRO A 89 22.79 -0.59 -7.22
CA PRO A 89 24.05 -0.18 -7.83
C PRO A 89 24.58 -1.26 -8.77
N SER A 90 25.15 -0.87 -9.93
CA SER A 90 25.67 -1.87 -10.87
C SER A 90 26.78 -2.73 -10.24
N LYS A 91 26.59 -4.05 -10.20
CA LYS A 91 27.60 -5.00 -9.68
C LYS A 91 28.94 -4.95 -10.42
N LYS A 92 28.94 -4.55 -11.69
CA LYS A 92 30.17 -4.35 -12.48
C LYS A 92 30.92 -3.09 -12.07
N LYS A 93 30.19 -1.99 -11.81
CA LYS A 93 30.78 -0.69 -11.46
C LYS A 93 31.15 -0.59 -9.97
N TYR A 94 30.35 -1.23 -9.11
CA TYR A 94 30.45 -1.16 -7.65
C TYR A 94 30.50 -2.56 -7.05
N PRO A 95 31.56 -3.36 -7.32
CA PRO A 95 31.67 -4.71 -6.79
C PRO A 95 31.84 -4.73 -5.26
N ASP A 96 32.46 -3.70 -4.68
CA ASP A 96 32.67 -3.54 -3.24
C ASP A 96 31.37 -3.28 -2.46
N TYR A 97 30.38 -2.62 -3.08
CA TYR A 97 29.03 -2.51 -2.53
C TYR A 97 28.47 -3.87 -2.13
N TYR A 98 28.59 -4.86 -3.01
CA TYR A 98 28.08 -6.23 -2.78
C TYR A 98 28.94 -7.06 -1.82
N GLN A 99 30.15 -6.60 -1.50
CA GLN A 99 30.96 -7.21 -0.44
C GLN A 99 30.51 -6.72 0.93
N GLN A 100 30.19 -5.43 1.04
CA GLN A 100 29.81 -4.77 2.29
C GLN A 100 28.33 -4.94 2.63
N ILE A 101 27.45 -4.92 1.63
CA ILE A 101 26.00 -4.99 1.79
C ILE A 101 25.52 -6.42 1.50
N LYS A 102 25.05 -7.10 2.55
CA LYS A 102 24.69 -8.53 2.50
C LYS A 102 23.30 -8.78 1.91
N MET A 103 22.35 -7.88 2.12
CA MET A 103 20.98 -7.99 1.62
C MET A 103 20.64 -6.76 0.77
N PRO A 104 21.14 -6.63 -0.47
CA PRO A 104 20.79 -5.52 -1.35
C PRO A 104 19.30 -5.52 -1.68
N ILE A 105 18.68 -4.35 -1.58
CA ILE A 105 17.27 -4.14 -1.94
C ILE A 105 17.09 -2.76 -2.59
N SER A 106 16.11 -2.64 -3.48
CA SER A 106 15.77 -1.42 -4.23
C SER A 106 14.27 -1.21 -4.28
N LEU A 107 13.82 0.02 -4.60
CA LEU A 107 12.40 0.35 -4.73
C LEU A 107 11.70 -0.46 -5.84
N GLN A 108 12.40 -0.88 -6.89
CA GLN A 108 11.84 -1.78 -7.91
C GLN A 108 11.56 -3.19 -7.35
N GLN A 109 12.47 -3.73 -6.54
CA GLN A 109 12.27 -5.03 -5.89
C GLN A 109 11.12 -4.97 -4.88
N ILE A 110 11.08 -3.92 -4.06
CA ILE A 110 9.98 -3.67 -3.11
C ILE A 110 8.64 -3.56 -3.85
N ARG A 111 8.60 -2.87 -5.00
CA ARG A 111 7.42 -2.80 -5.86
C ARG A 111 6.95 -4.18 -6.31
N THR A 112 7.88 -5.03 -6.72
CA THR A 112 7.60 -6.38 -7.21
C THR A 112 6.99 -7.23 -6.10
N LYS A 113 7.58 -7.20 -4.90
CA LYS A 113 7.03 -7.86 -3.71
C LYS A 113 5.63 -7.35 -3.36
N LEU A 114 5.41 -6.04 -3.46
CA LEU A 114 4.10 -5.43 -3.23
C LEU A 114 3.05 -5.89 -4.26
N LYS A 115 3.42 -5.97 -5.55
CA LYS A 115 2.55 -6.51 -6.62
C LYS A 115 2.21 -7.98 -6.41
N ASN A 116 3.14 -8.75 -5.87
CA ASN A 116 2.97 -10.17 -5.58
C ASN A 116 2.25 -10.44 -4.25
N HIS A 117 1.76 -9.40 -3.56
CA HIS A 117 1.11 -9.51 -2.25
C HIS A 117 1.99 -10.15 -1.16
N GLU A 118 3.31 -9.97 -1.23
CA GLU A 118 4.26 -10.52 -0.24
C GLU A 118 4.32 -9.72 1.07
N TYR A 119 3.57 -8.62 1.16
CA TYR A 119 3.45 -7.80 2.38
C TYR A 119 2.04 -7.90 2.95
N GLU A 120 1.95 -8.45 4.16
CA GLU A 120 0.69 -8.57 4.90
C GLU A 120 0.36 -7.29 5.69
N THR A 121 1.39 -6.61 6.21
CA THR A 121 1.24 -5.45 7.10
C THR A 121 2.13 -4.29 6.66
N LEU A 122 1.80 -3.07 7.13
CA LEU A 122 2.64 -1.88 6.94
C LEU A 122 4.05 -2.08 7.52
N ASP A 123 4.18 -2.89 8.57
CA ASP A 123 5.46 -3.20 9.20
C ASP A 123 6.35 -4.06 8.29
N HIS A 124 5.79 -5.04 7.55
CA HIS A 124 6.57 -5.84 6.61
C HIS A 124 7.15 -4.99 5.46
N LEU A 125 6.34 -4.07 4.91
CA LEU A 125 6.81 -3.13 3.90
C LEU A 125 7.85 -2.15 4.46
N GLU A 126 7.61 -1.64 5.67
CA GLU A 126 8.54 -0.75 6.35
C GLU A 126 9.90 -1.41 6.59
N CYS A 127 9.94 -2.68 6.98
CA CYS A 127 11.19 -3.43 7.18
C CYS A 127 12.08 -3.39 5.92
N ASP A 128 11.50 -3.60 4.74
CA ASP A 128 12.25 -3.57 3.49
C ASP A 128 12.67 -2.15 3.08
N LEU A 129 11.81 -1.15 3.29
CA LEU A 129 12.17 0.26 3.08
C LEU A 129 13.30 0.70 4.02
N ASN A 130 13.25 0.31 5.29
CA ASN A 130 14.32 0.56 6.25
C ASN A 130 15.61 -0.19 5.90
N LEU A 131 15.53 -1.44 5.45
CA LEU A 131 16.69 -2.17 4.96
C LEU A 131 17.38 -1.41 3.82
N MET A 132 16.61 -0.89 2.86
CA MET A 132 17.13 -0.06 1.77
C MET A 132 17.85 1.19 2.31
N PHE A 133 17.26 1.88 3.29
CA PHE A 133 17.84 3.07 3.91
C PHE A 133 19.12 2.76 4.70
N GLU A 134 19.13 1.69 5.48
CA GLU A 134 20.28 1.30 6.28
C GLU A 134 21.42 0.78 5.42
N ASN A 135 21.13 0.06 4.32
CA ASN A 135 22.14 -0.29 3.32
C ASN A 135 22.80 0.95 2.72
N ALA A 136 21.98 1.95 2.35
CA ALA A 136 22.49 3.20 1.82
C ALA A 136 23.34 3.96 2.84
N LYS A 137 22.92 4.07 4.11
CA LYS A 137 23.72 4.71 5.17
C LYS A 137 25.00 3.95 5.49
N ARG A 138 24.98 2.62 5.40
CA ARG A 138 26.14 1.78 5.68
C ARG A 138 27.23 1.93 4.63
N TYR A 139 26.83 2.05 3.36
CA TYR A 139 27.76 2.21 2.25
C TYR A 139 28.20 3.65 2.03
N ASN A 140 27.30 4.63 2.22
CA ASN A 140 27.58 6.03 1.94
C ASN A 140 28.10 6.77 3.17
N VAL A 141 29.00 7.73 2.97
CA VAL A 141 29.52 8.55 4.07
C VAL A 141 28.42 9.41 4.71
N PRO A 142 28.45 9.61 6.04
CA PRO A 142 27.62 10.59 6.71
C PRO A 142 27.79 11.97 6.04
N ASN A 143 26.68 12.70 5.91
CA ASN A 143 26.59 14.02 5.24
C ASN A 143 26.67 14.03 3.70
N SER A 144 26.88 12.89 3.02
CA SER A 144 26.73 12.82 1.56
C SER A 144 25.31 13.16 1.11
N ALA A 145 25.15 13.53 -0.17
CA ALA A 145 23.85 13.84 -0.75
C ALA A 145 22.88 12.65 -0.63
N ILE A 146 23.36 11.43 -0.88
CA ILE A 146 22.59 10.19 -0.71
C ILE A 146 22.17 10.02 0.75
N TYR A 147 23.08 10.21 1.72
CA TYR A 147 22.76 10.11 3.14
C TYR A 147 21.66 11.10 3.54
N LYS A 148 21.74 12.36 3.08
CA LYS A 148 20.72 13.38 3.34
C LYS A 148 19.36 13.01 2.71
N ARG A 149 19.36 12.46 1.49
CA ARG A 149 18.14 11.96 0.82
C ARG A 149 17.48 10.84 1.64
N VAL A 150 18.27 9.88 2.15
CA VAL A 150 17.78 8.81 3.03
C VAL A 150 17.08 9.38 4.25
N LEU A 151 17.68 10.35 4.96
CA LEU A 151 17.08 10.95 6.15
C LEU A 151 15.72 11.60 5.83
N LYS A 152 15.62 12.30 4.70
CA LYS A 152 14.36 12.92 4.27
C LYS A 152 13.31 11.88 3.91
N LEU A 153 13.69 10.82 3.19
CA LEU A 153 12.80 9.71 2.84
C LEU A 153 12.29 8.96 4.07
N GLN A 154 13.14 8.73 5.07
CA GLN A 154 12.75 8.14 6.35
C GLN A 154 11.73 9.02 7.08
N GLN A 155 11.94 10.34 7.15
CA GLN A 155 10.98 11.25 7.76
C GLN A 155 9.62 11.21 7.06
N VAL A 156 9.62 11.21 5.72
CA VAL A 156 8.40 11.16 4.90
C VAL A 156 7.67 9.82 5.09
N MET A 157 8.39 8.70 5.08
CA MET A 157 7.84 7.37 5.33
C MET A 157 7.21 7.29 6.72
N GLN A 158 7.90 7.75 7.77
CA GLN A 158 7.39 7.72 9.14
C GLN A 158 6.16 8.60 9.33
N ALA A 159 6.16 9.81 8.74
CA ALA A 159 5.00 10.69 8.75
C ALA A 159 3.80 10.03 8.07
N LYS A 160 4.01 9.38 6.91
CA LYS A 160 2.95 8.70 6.17
C LYS A 160 2.45 7.46 6.90
N LYS A 161 3.34 6.64 7.46
CA LYS A 161 2.97 5.47 8.26
C LYS A 161 2.12 5.89 9.46
N LYS A 162 2.50 6.96 10.17
CA LYS A 162 1.71 7.50 11.28
C LYS A 162 0.35 8.06 10.84
N GLU A 163 0.28 8.69 9.67
CA GLU A 163 -0.99 9.12 9.07
C GLU A 163 -1.90 7.92 8.80
N LEU A 164 -1.36 6.84 8.21
CA LEU A 164 -2.09 5.61 7.89
C LEU A 164 -2.51 4.85 9.16
N ALA A 165 -1.61 4.70 10.13
CA ALA A 165 -1.91 4.06 11.42
C ALA A 165 -2.98 4.83 12.21
N ARG A 166 -2.99 6.18 12.15
CA ARG A 166 -4.08 6.97 12.74
C ARG A 166 -5.41 6.82 12.02
N ARG A 167 -5.40 6.55 10.71
CA ARG A 167 -6.65 6.20 10.01
C ARG A 167 -7.19 4.88 10.54
N ASP A 168 -6.32 3.91 10.80
CA ASP A 168 -6.69 2.62 11.39
C ASP A 168 -7.10 2.77 12.88
N GLU A 169 -6.40 3.57 13.69
CA GLU A 169 -6.75 3.85 15.10
C GLU A 169 -8.02 4.68 15.26
N ILE A 170 -8.38 5.55 14.31
CA ILE A 170 -9.69 6.21 14.27
C ILE A 170 -10.78 5.22 13.82
N GLU A 171 -10.42 4.17 13.10
CA GLU A 171 -11.33 3.09 12.69
C GLU A 171 -11.50 1.98 13.76
N ASP A 172 -10.56 1.84 14.70
CA ASP A 172 -10.56 0.81 15.78
C ASP A 172 -10.68 1.39 17.22
N GLY A 173 -10.35 2.67 17.41
CA GLY A 173 -10.28 3.35 18.72
C GLY A 173 -11.59 3.95 19.25
N ASP A 174 -12.72 3.80 18.56
CA ASP A 174 -14.05 4.21 19.05
C ASP A 174 -14.71 3.14 19.95
N SER A 175 -13.94 2.14 20.41
CA SER A 175 -14.38 1.14 21.39
C SER A 175 -14.02 1.49 22.85
N MET A 176 -13.16 2.49 23.13
CA MET A 176 -12.56 2.63 24.48
C MET A 176 -12.22 4.07 24.95
N ILE A 177 -12.91 5.13 24.51
CA ILE A 177 -12.71 6.46 25.15
C ILE A 177 -14.00 7.25 25.39
N SER A 178 -14.83 6.73 26.29
CA SER A 178 -15.75 7.57 27.06
C SER A 178 -15.02 8.07 28.31
N SER A 179 -14.35 9.21 28.22
CA SER A 179 -14.36 10.23 29.28
C SER A 179 -13.45 11.41 28.94
N ALA A 180 -13.95 12.59 29.31
CA ALA A 180 -13.28 13.87 29.41
C ALA A 180 -13.21 14.77 28.16
N THR A 181 -14.04 15.82 28.26
CA THR A 181 -13.90 17.21 27.79
C THR A 181 -14.31 17.59 26.35
N SER A 182 -15.58 17.99 26.27
CA SER A 182 -16.11 19.24 25.65
C SER A 182 -15.48 19.81 24.36
N ASP A 183 -16.17 19.63 23.24
CA ASP A 183 -16.52 20.72 22.30
C ASP A 183 -17.74 20.31 21.43
N ALA A 184 -18.80 21.12 21.44
CA ALA A 184 -20.18 20.69 21.16
C ALA A 184 -20.68 20.97 19.72
N GLY A 185 -19.86 21.54 18.83
CA GLY A 185 -20.29 21.92 17.47
C GLY A 185 -19.98 20.90 16.37
N SER A 186 -18.78 20.32 16.37
CA SER A 186 -18.26 19.44 15.30
C SER A 186 -18.63 17.95 15.51
N SER A 187 -18.81 17.57 16.78
CA SER A 187 -19.01 16.21 17.25
C SER A 187 -20.33 15.58 16.78
N LYS A 188 -21.41 16.36 16.62
CA LYS A 188 -22.72 15.85 16.16
C LYS A 188 -22.73 15.39 14.70
N ARG A 189 -21.98 16.09 13.82
CA ARG A 189 -21.86 15.71 12.39
C ARG A 189 -20.92 14.53 12.21
N LYS A 190 -19.79 14.50 12.93
CA LYS A 190 -18.85 13.37 12.95
C LYS A 190 -19.48 12.10 13.54
N SER A 191 -20.21 12.22 14.67
CA SER A 191 -20.94 11.10 15.29
C SER A 191 -22.00 10.48 14.37
N LYS A 192 -22.84 11.29 13.70
CA LYS A 192 -23.82 10.78 12.73
C LYS A 192 -23.18 10.09 11.52
N LYS A 193 -22.03 10.59 11.06
CA LYS A 193 -21.27 9.98 9.96
C LYS A 193 -20.70 8.61 10.37
N ASN A 194 -20.14 8.52 11.58
CA ASN A 194 -19.63 7.27 12.14
C ASN A 194 -20.75 6.23 12.33
N ILE A 195 -21.93 6.63 12.83
CA ILE A 195 -23.10 5.75 12.98
C ILE A 195 -23.55 5.19 11.64
N LYS A 196 -23.62 6.02 10.59
CA LYS A 196 -23.99 5.57 9.23
C LYS A 196 -22.99 4.57 8.67
N LYS A 197 -21.68 4.86 8.76
CA LYS A 197 -20.62 3.96 8.29
C LYS A 197 -20.70 2.62 9.03
N GLN A 198 -20.89 2.65 10.35
CA GLN A 198 -21.01 1.45 11.16
C GLN A 198 -22.25 0.62 10.80
N ARG A 199 -23.39 1.27 10.58
CA ARG A 199 -24.63 0.58 10.17
C ARG A 199 -24.48 -0.10 8.80
N MET A 200 -23.79 0.55 7.85
CA MET A 200 -23.43 -0.08 6.57
C MET A 200 -22.48 -1.27 6.74
N LYS A 201 -21.45 -1.16 7.59
CA LYS A 201 -20.54 -2.28 7.91
C LYS A 201 -21.29 -3.48 8.49
N ILE A 202 -22.24 -3.26 9.40
CA ILE A 202 -23.06 -4.34 9.99
C ILE A 202 -23.86 -5.07 8.91
N LEU A 203 -24.51 -4.33 8.01
CA LEU A 203 -25.30 -4.90 6.91
C LEU A 203 -24.41 -5.66 5.91
N TYR A 204 -23.24 -5.11 5.57
CA TYR A 204 -22.25 -5.76 4.71
C TYR A 204 -21.73 -7.07 5.33
N ASN A 205 -21.36 -7.05 6.61
CA ASN A 205 -20.84 -8.23 7.32
C ASN A 205 -21.87 -9.35 7.41
N VAL A 206 -23.15 -9.02 7.57
CA VAL A 206 -24.21 -10.05 7.57
C VAL A 206 -24.29 -10.79 6.23
N VAL A 207 -24.06 -10.13 5.11
CA VAL A 207 -23.97 -10.79 3.79
C VAL A 207 -22.70 -11.63 3.69
N LEU A 208 -21.57 -11.15 4.20
CA LEU A 208 -20.31 -11.88 4.20
C LEU A 208 -20.38 -13.15 5.06
N GLU A 209 -20.97 -13.09 6.24
CA GLU A 209 -20.97 -14.19 7.21
C GLU A 209 -22.08 -15.20 6.95
N ALA A 210 -23.02 -14.90 6.04
CA ALA A 210 -24.11 -15.78 5.69
C ALA A 210 -23.61 -17.13 5.14
N ARG A 211 -24.11 -18.20 5.75
CA ARG A 211 -23.78 -19.58 5.42
C ARG A 211 -25.02 -20.38 5.10
N GLU A 212 -24.88 -21.28 4.14
CA GLU A 212 -25.91 -22.26 3.80
C GLU A 212 -26.13 -23.23 4.98
N PRO A 213 -27.38 -23.41 5.44
CA PRO A 213 -27.69 -24.38 6.48
C PRO A 213 -27.29 -25.79 6.08
N GLY A 214 -26.69 -26.54 7.00
CA GLY A 214 -26.24 -27.92 6.79
C GLY A 214 -24.82 -28.02 6.22
N THR A 215 -24.52 -27.35 5.11
CA THR A 215 -23.19 -27.43 4.48
C THR A 215 -22.18 -26.45 5.09
N GLY A 216 -22.63 -25.33 5.65
CA GLY A 216 -21.77 -24.27 6.16
C GLY A 216 -21.06 -23.45 5.06
N ARG A 217 -21.39 -23.71 3.79
CA ARG A 217 -20.85 -23.00 2.61
C ARG A 217 -21.17 -21.52 2.72
N ARG A 218 -20.17 -20.66 2.48
CA ARG A 218 -20.40 -19.21 2.42
C ARG A 218 -21.17 -18.87 1.15
N LEU A 219 -22.28 -18.17 1.32
CA LEU A 219 -23.19 -17.84 0.22
C LEU A 219 -22.63 -16.71 -0.68
N CYS A 220 -21.74 -15.89 -0.14
CA CYS A 220 -21.23 -14.69 -0.80
C CYS A 220 -20.02 -14.93 -1.72
N GLU A 221 -19.45 -16.13 -1.78
CA GLU A 221 -18.17 -16.40 -2.47
C GLU A 221 -18.20 -15.97 -3.95
N LEU A 222 -19.28 -16.30 -4.67
CA LEU A 222 -19.45 -15.93 -6.08
C LEU A 222 -19.79 -14.45 -6.31
N PHE A 223 -20.00 -13.69 -5.23
CA PHE A 223 -20.31 -12.26 -5.26
C PHE A 223 -19.11 -11.39 -4.82
N MET A 224 -18.00 -12.01 -4.43
CA MET A 224 -16.79 -11.29 -3.96
C MET A 224 -16.18 -10.42 -5.05
N VAL A 225 -16.10 -10.95 -6.28
CA VAL A 225 -15.49 -10.29 -7.42
C VAL A 225 -16.34 -10.58 -8.65
N LYS A 226 -16.66 -9.56 -9.43
CA LYS A 226 -17.39 -9.74 -10.70
C LYS A 226 -16.61 -10.63 -11.67
N PRO A 227 -17.31 -11.31 -12.61
CA PRO A 227 -16.65 -12.16 -13.61
C PRO A 227 -15.55 -11.43 -14.39
N SER A 228 -14.46 -12.12 -14.71
CA SER A 228 -13.37 -11.57 -15.52
C SER A 228 -13.88 -11.16 -16.90
N LYS A 229 -13.59 -9.93 -17.34
CA LYS A 229 -14.01 -9.45 -18.67
C LYS A 229 -13.33 -10.19 -19.82
N LYS A 230 -12.17 -10.78 -19.56
CA LYS A 230 -11.43 -11.60 -20.53
C LYS A 230 -12.12 -12.95 -20.72
N ASP A 231 -12.53 -13.57 -19.62
CA ASP A 231 -13.04 -14.95 -19.63
C ASP A 231 -14.56 -15.00 -19.86
N TYR A 232 -15.28 -13.95 -19.47
CA TYR A 232 -16.73 -13.78 -19.62
C TYR A 232 -17.06 -12.46 -20.32
N PRO A 233 -16.67 -12.27 -21.60
CA PRO A 233 -16.90 -11.02 -22.31
C PRO A 233 -18.38 -10.75 -22.60
N ASP A 234 -19.21 -11.78 -22.67
CA ASP A 234 -20.66 -11.76 -22.84
C ASP A 234 -21.40 -11.23 -21.61
N TYR A 235 -20.91 -11.54 -20.40
CA TYR A 235 -21.42 -10.95 -19.15
C TYR A 235 -21.51 -9.42 -19.25
N TYR A 236 -20.47 -8.77 -19.77
CA TYR A 236 -20.40 -7.31 -19.89
C TYR A 236 -21.20 -6.74 -21.08
N LYS A 237 -21.81 -7.58 -21.91
CA LYS A 237 -22.77 -7.16 -22.93
C LYS A 237 -24.20 -7.18 -22.39
N ILE A 238 -24.49 -8.11 -21.48
CA ILE A 238 -25.80 -8.30 -20.86
C ILE A 238 -25.96 -7.40 -19.63
N ILE A 239 -24.92 -7.36 -18.79
CA ILE A 239 -24.90 -6.59 -17.54
C ILE A 239 -24.26 -5.22 -17.77
N LEU A 240 -25.11 -4.20 -17.79
CA LEU A 240 -24.72 -2.81 -18.05
C LEU A 240 -23.97 -2.18 -16.88
N GLU A 241 -24.34 -2.52 -15.65
CA GLU A 241 -23.75 -1.97 -14.43
C GLU A 241 -23.22 -3.10 -13.52
N PRO A 242 -22.03 -3.68 -13.82
CA PRO A 242 -21.44 -4.72 -13.00
C PRO A 242 -21.13 -4.23 -11.58
N MET A 243 -21.50 -5.04 -10.59
CA MET A 243 -21.29 -4.74 -9.17
C MET A 243 -20.85 -6.01 -8.43
N ASP A 244 -19.99 -5.86 -7.43
CA ASP A 244 -19.51 -6.94 -6.57
C ASP A 244 -19.26 -6.44 -5.13
N LEU A 245 -19.05 -7.37 -4.20
CA LEU A 245 -18.89 -7.03 -2.78
C LEU A 245 -17.61 -6.25 -2.49
N LYS A 246 -16.53 -6.44 -3.26
CA LYS A 246 -15.30 -5.64 -3.09
C LYS A 246 -15.50 -4.18 -3.50
N ILE A 247 -16.28 -3.91 -4.55
CA ILE A 247 -16.64 -2.53 -4.94
C ILE A 247 -17.48 -1.89 -3.82
N ILE A 248 -18.46 -2.61 -3.29
CA ILE A 248 -19.32 -2.11 -2.20
C ILE A 248 -18.50 -1.83 -0.93
N GLU A 249 -17.61 -2.75 -0.54
CA GLU A 249 -16.69 -2.58 0.58
C GLU A 249 -15.80 -1.33 0.40
N HIS A 250 -15.21 -1.18 -0.78
CA HIS A 250 -14.39 -0.02 -1.12
C HIS A 250 -15.21 1.28 -1.02
N ASN A 251 -16.46 1.29 -1.50
CA ASN A 251 -17.33 2.45 -1.44
C ASN A 251 -17.78 2.80 0.00
N ILE A 252 -17.99 1.81 0.87
CA ILE A 252 -18.20 2.01 2.32
C ILE A 252 -16.94 2.62 2.95
N ARG A 253 -15.77 2.04 2.67
CA ARG A 253 -14.48 2.48 3.23
C ARG A 253 -14.15 3.91 2.82
N SER A 254 -14.38 4.24 1.56
CA SER A 254 -14.07 5.52 0.93
C SER A 254 -15.19 6.57 1.08
N ASP A 255 -16.20 6.31 1.91
CA ASP A 255 -17.28 7.24 2.23
C ASP A 255 -18.06 7.73 0.99
N LYS A 256 -18.19 6.88 -0.04
CA LYS A 256 -18.92 7.22 -1.28
C LYS A 256 -20.44 7.15 -1.10
N TYR A 257 -20.92 6.43 -0.09
CA TYR A 257 -22.35 6.31 0.19
C TYR A 257 -22.83 7.41 1.14
N ALA A 258 -23.86 8.15 0.71
CA ALA A 258 -24.52 9.16 1.56
C ALA A 258 -25.24 8.55 2.80
N GLY A 259 -25.52 7.25 2.75
CA GLY A 259 -26.14 6.46 3.80
C GLY A 259 -26.43 5.03 3.35
N GLU A 260 -27.02 4.24 4.25
CA GLU A 260 -27.23 2.81 4.00
C GLU A 260 -28.13 2.49 2.82
N GLU A 261 -29.10 3.35 2.48
CA GLU A 261 -29.96 3.09 1.32
C GLU A 261 -29.14 3.03 0.02
N ALA A 262 -28.17 3.93 -0.14
CA ALA A 262 -27.32 3.95 -1.32
C ALA A 262 -26.46 2.68 -1.41
N MET A 263 -25.94 2.19 -0.29
CA MET A 263 -25.21 0.92 -0.24
C MET A 263 -26.13 -0.29 -0.52
N ILE A 264 -27.37 -0.26 -0.02
CA ILE A 264 -28.37 -1.29 -0.26
C ILE A 264 -28.79 -1.35 -1.73
N GLU A 265 -28.85 -0.21 -2.42
CA GLU A 265 -29.11 -0.18 -3.87
C GLU A 265 -28.01 -0.89 -4.66
N ASP A 266 -26.73 -0.72 -4.31
CA ASP A 266 -25.64 -1.46 -4.95
C ASP A 266 -25.69 -2.96 -4.62
N MET A 267 -26.06 -3.33 -3.38
CA MET A 267 -26.31 -4.74 -3.03
C MET A 267 -27.46 -5.33 -3.86
N ARG A 268 -28.57 -4.58 -4.02
CA ARG A 268 -29.72 -4.98 -4.85
C ARG A 268 -29.32 -5.09 -6.31
N LEU A 269 -28.51 -4.16 -6.84
CA LEU A 269 -27.97 -4.22 -8.18
C LEU A 269 -27.14 -5.49 -8.39
N MET A 270 -26.22 -5.79 -7.48
CA MET A 270 -25.41 -7.01 -7.53
C MET A 270 -26.28 -8.28 -7.55
N PHE A 271 -27.28 -8.38 -6.67
CA PHE A 271 -28.19 -9.53 -6.67
C PHE A 271 -29.07 -9.62 -7.91
N ARG A 272 -29.56 -8.48 -8.44
CA ARG A 272 -30.31 -8.41 -9.69
C ARG A 272 -29.47 -8.85 -10.88
N ASN A 273 -28.22 -8.40 -10.96
CA ASN A 273 -27.29 -8.79 -12.03
C ASN A 273 -27.02 -10.29 -12.02
N ALA A 274 -26.79 -10.86 -10.84
CA ALA A 274 -26.60 -12.29 -10.71
C ALA A 274 -27.81 -13.07 -11.22
N ARG A 275 -29.03 -12.63 -10.90
CA ARG A 275 -30.25 -13.29 -11.38
C ARG A 275 -30.57 -13.04 -12.85
N HIS A 276 -30.16 -11.90 -13.39
CA HIS A 276 -30.37 -11.58 -14.79
C HIS A 276 -29.45 -12.39 -15.70
N TYR A 277 -28.21 -12.60 -15.26
CA TYR A 277 -27.21 -13.32 -16.04
C TYR A 277 -27.31 -14.84 -15.90
N ASN A 278 -27.65 -15.34 -14.72
CA ASN A 278 -27.63 -16.78 -14.44
C ASN A 278 -29.01 -17.41 -14.54
N GLU A 279 -29.04 -18.70 -14.90
CA GLU A 279 -30.27 -19.47 -15.03
C GLU A 279 -31.03 -19.57 -13.69
N GLU A 280 -32.36 -19.52 -13.77
CA GLU A 280 -33.23 -19.72 -12.61
C GLU A 280 -32.98 -21.09 -11.98
N GLY A 281 -32.86 -21.13 -10.66
CA GLY A 281 -32.57 -22.35 -9.90
C GLY A 281 -31.08 -22.71 -9.83
N SER A 282 -30.18 -22.03 -10.56
CA SER A 282 -28.74 -22.17 -10.36
C SER A 282 -28.31 -21.75 -8.94
N GLN A 283 -27.16 -22.24 -8.48
CA GLN A 283 -26.67 -21.94 -7.12
C GLN A 283 -26.55 -20.43 -6.87
N VAL A 284 -25.92 -19.68 -7.78
CA VAL A 284 -25.74 -18.23 -7.64
C VAL A 284 -27.06 -17.46 -7.71
N TYR A 285 -28.02 -17.94 -8.50
CA TYR A 285 -29.37 -17.37 -8.56
C TYR A 285 -30.08 -17.50 -7.20
N ASN A 286 -30.02 -18.70 -6.61
CA ASN A 286 -30.62 -18.98 -5.31
C ASN A 286 -29.89 -18.26 -4.17
N ASP A 287 -28.56 -18.24 -4.19
CA ASP A 287 -27.73 -17.51 -3.23
C ASP A 287 -28.09 -16.02 -3.23
N ALA A 288 -28.31 -15.41 -4.41
CA ALA A 288 -28.75 -14.02 -4.52
C ALA A 288 -30.10 -13.77 -3.82
N HIS A 289 -31.05 -14.69 -3.90
CA HIS A 289 -32.32 -14.59 -3.19
C HIS A 289 -32.15 -14.70 -1.67
N ILE A 290 -31.35 -15.67 -1.21
CA ILE A 290 -31.12 -15.92 0.20
C ILE A 290 -30.40 -14.73 0.84
N LEU A 291 -29.31 -14.26 0.22
CA LEU A 291 -28.55 -13.12 0.69
C LEU A 291 -29.38 -11.83 0.72
N GLU A 292 -30.20 -11.60 -0.31
CA GLU A 292 -31.08 -10.44 -0.33
C GLU A 292 -32.15 -10.50 0.79
N LYS A 293 -32.68 -11.69 1.07
CA LYS A 293 -33.61 -11.91 2.19
C LYS A 293 -32.94 -11.64 3.54
N ILE A 294 -31.75 -12.21 3.77
CA ILE A 294 -30.95 -12.00 4.99
C ILE A 294 -30.66 -10.50 5.19
N LEU A 295 -30.26 -9.79 4.14
CA LEU A 295 -30.01 -8.35 4.19
C LEU A 295 -31.28 -7.57 4.55
N LYS A 296 -32.43 -7.92 3.95
CA LYS A 296 -33.73 -7.29 4.26
C LYS A 296 -34.16 -7.53 5.71
N GLU A 297 -33.92 -8.73 6.25
CA GLU A 297 -34.24 -9.08 7.64
C GLU A 297 -33.34 -8.31 8.62
N LYS A 298 -32.04 -8.22 8.36
CA LYS A 298 -31.11 -7.48 9.23
C LYS A 298 -31.35 -5.97 9.27
N ARG A 299 -31.88 -5.42 8.16
CA ARG A 299 -32.15 -3.99 8.03
C ARG A 299 -33.29 -3.51 8.94
N LYS A 300 -34.32 -4.35 9.12
CA LYS A 300 -35.50 -4.06 9.96
C LYS A 300 -35.09 -3.84 11.41
#